data_AF-A0A081RN24-F1
#
_entry.id   AF-A0A081RN24-F1
#
_cell.length_a   1.000
_cell.length_b   1.000
_cell.length_c   1.000
_cell.angle_alpha   90.00
_cell.angle_beta   90.00
_cell.angle_gamma   90.00
#
_symmetry.space_group_name_H-M   'P 1'
#
loop_
_entity.id
_entity.type
_entity.pdbx_description
1 polymer ?
#
loop_
_entity_poly.entity_id
_entity_poly.type
_entity_poly.pdbx_seq_one_letter_code
_entity_poly.pdbx_strand_id
1 'polypeptide(L)'
;MKNVLIDQNIKYLTNDDHKHHLTNYEKIFEVGKDLKQRDYDEVLATFCKKNECDLLTADNRAYVHFLAEKINTVQISELFYDEKADRPIYLVKIID
;
A
#
# COMPACT_ATOMS: atom_id res chain seq x y z
N MET A 1 -2.77 -9.33 13.51
CA MET A 1 -3.13 -9.17 12.07
C MET A 1 -2.38 -7.95 11.57
N LYS A 2 -2.00 -7.87 10.28
CA LYS A 2 -1.34 -6.66 9.76
C LYS A 2 -2.37 -5.58 9.44
N ASN A 3 -1.91 -4.35 9.33
CA ASN A 3 -2.70 -3.25 8.77
C ASN A 3 -2.41 -3.11 7.26
N VAL A 4 -3.17 -2.28 6.55
CA VAL A 4 -2.90 -1.95 5.14
C VAL A 4 -3.03 -0.45 4.91
N LEU A 5 -2.14 0.12 4.11
CA LEU A 5 -2.27 1.46 3.54
C LEU A 5 -2.61 1.33 2.05
N ILE A 6 -3.64 2.05 1.63
CA ILE A 6 -4.13 2.06 0.25
C ILE A 6 -3.69 3.35 -0.43
N ASP A 7 -2.97 3.20 -1.54
CA ASP A 7 -2.55 4.31 -2.40
C ASP A 7 -3.76 5.12 -2.91
N GLN A 8 -3.57 6.43 -3.06
CA GLN A 8 -4.57 7.36 -3.53
C GLN A 8 -5.23 6.92 -4.85
N ASN A 9 -4.46 6.32 -5.75
CA ASN A 9 -4.91 5.94 -7.09
C ASN A 9 -5.78 4.67 -7.12
N ILE A 10 -5.92 3.98 -5.98
CA ILE A 10 -6.68 2.73 -5.86
C ILE A 10 -7.62 2.71 -4.65
N LYS A 11 -8.04 3.89 -4.18
CA LYS A 11 -8.99 4.02 -3.06
C LYS A 11 -10.30 3.25 -3.24
N TYR A 12 -10.74 3.03 -4.47
CA TYR A 12 -11.94 2.25 -4.76
C TYR A 12 -11.90 0.82 -4.19
N LEU A 13 -10.73 0.31 -3.80
CA LEU A 13 -10.60 -0.98 -3.13
C LEU A 13 -11.28 -1.04 -1.77
N THR A 14 -11.57 0.10 -1.13
CA THR A 14 -12.31 0.15 0.14
C THR A 14 -13.82 -0.04 -0.03
N ASN A 15 -14.33 -0.01 -1.27
CA ASN A 15 -15.74 -0.25 -1.58
C ASN A 15 -16.09 -1.74 -1.44
N ASP A 16 -17.38 -2.03 -1.25
CA ASP A 16 -17.87 -3.39 -0.96
C ASP A 16 -17.48 -4.43 -2.02
N ASP A 17 -17.43 -4.04 -3.30
CA ASP A 17 -17.05 -4.94 -4.41
C ASP A 17 -15.62 -5.51 -4.27
N HIS A 18 -14.71 -4.74 -3.69
CA HIS A 18 -13.28 -5.04 -3.63
C HIS A 18 -12.79 -5.36 -2.21
N LYS A 19 -13.65 -5.15 -1.21
CA LYS A 19 -13.34 -5.34 0.21
C LYS A 19 -12.88 -6.75 0.55
N HIS A 20 -13.22 -7.74 -0.27
CA HIS A 20 -12.75 -9.12 -0.11
C HIS A 20 -11.21 -9.22 -0.11
N HIS A 21 -10.50 -8.38 -0.86
CA HIS A 21 -9.04 -8.28 -0.84
C HIS A 21 -8.46 -7.74 0.48
N LEU A 22 -9.30 -7.10 1.31
CA LEU A 22 -8.90 -6.41 2.53
C LEU A 22 -9.26 -7.19 3.81
N THR A 23 -9.93 -8.33 3.69
CA THR A 23 -10.50 -9.12 4.80
C THR A 23 -9.51 -9.60 5.85
N ASN A 24 -8.23 -9.76 5.48
CA ASN A 24 -7.18 -10.24 6.37
C ASN A 24 -6.46 -9.12 7.14
N TYR A 25 -6.84 -7.85 6.92
CA TYR A 25 -6.23 -6.71 7.59
C TYR A 25 -7.08 -6.21 8.75
N GLU A 26 -6.43 -5.76 9.82
CA GLU A 26 -7.10 -5.24 11.02
C GLU A 26 -7.60 -3.80 10.80
N LYS A 27 -6.70 -2.94 10.32
CA LYS A 27 -7.01 -1.55 9.97
C LYS A 27 -6.65 -1.26 8.52
N ILE A 28 -7.49 -0.43 7.91
CA ILE A 28 -7.32 0.07 6.56
C ILE A 28 -7.07 1.57 6.66
N PHE A 29 -5.90 2.00 6.19
CA PHE A 29 -5.51 3.39 6.05
C PHE A 29 -5.56 3.79 4.57
N GLU A 30 -5.77 5.07 4.30
CA GLU A 30 -5.82 5.61 2.94
C GLU A 30 -4.90 6.83 2.80
N VAL A 31 -4.11 6.89 1.73
CA VAL A 31 -3.38 8.10 1.33
C VAL A 31 -4.38 9.22 1.04
N GLY A 32 -4.07 10.47 1.33
CA GLY A 32 -4.98 11.61 1.27
C GLY A 32 -5.98 11.71 2.44
N LYS A 33 -6.11 10.67 3.29
CA LYS A 33 -6.97 10.67 4.49
C LYS A 33 -6.15 10.50 5.76
N ASP A 34 -5.43 9.38 5.87
CA ASP A 34 -4.61 9.02 7.04
C ASP A 34 -3.14 9.41 6.86
N LEU A 35 -2.66 9.36 5.61
CA LEU A 35 -1.36 9.89 5.21
C LEU A 35 -1.56 11.00 4.18
N LYS A 36 -1.12 12.24 4.44
CA LYS A 36 -1.31 13.34 3.49
C LYS A 36 -0.58 13.06 2.18
N GLN A 37 -1.25 13.22 1.05
CA GLN A 37 -0.71 12.91 -0.28
C GLN A 37 0.61 13.63 -0.57
N ARG A 38 0.72 14.91 -0.20
CA ARG A 38 1.94 15.71 -0.39
C ARG A 38 3.16 15.20 0.38
N ASP A 39 2.94 14.40 1.42
CA ASP A 39 3.99 13.85 2.26
C ASP A 39 4.30 12.39 1.84
N TYR A 40 3.62 11.84 0.82
CA TYR A 40 3.69 10.43 0.42
C TYR A 40 5.13 9.98 0.15
N ASP A 41 5.85 10.69 -0.72
CA ASP A 41 7.19 10.26 -1.15
C ASP A 41 8.21 10.22 0.00
N GLU A 42 8.05 11.09 1.00
CA GLU A 42 9.01 11.28 2.09
C GLU A 42 8.68 10.42 3.32
N VAL A 43 7.40 10.13 3.58
CA VAL A 43 7.01 9.48 4.84
C VAL A 43 6.23 8.18 4.69
N LEU A 44 5.95 7.72 3.46
CA LEU A 44 5.25 6.46 3.20
C LEU A 44 5.86 5.29 3.97
N ALA A 45 7.17 5.09 3.83
CA ALA A 45 7.88 3.99 4.46
C ALA A 45 7.84 4.07 6.00
N THR A 46 8.07 5.26 6.55
CA THR A 46 8.00 5.52 7.99
C THR A 46 6.59 5.31 8.53
N PHE A 47 5.56 5.73 7.79
CA PHE A 47 4.16 5.49 8.15
C PHE A 47 3.87 3.99 8.16
N CYS A 48 4.27 3.25 7.13
CA CYS A 48 4.03 1.81 7.04
C CYS A 48 4.74 1.04 8.15
N LYS A 49 5.98 1.43 8.47
CA LYS A 49 6.74 0.82 9.58
C LYS A 49 6.07 1.10 10.93
N LYS A 50 5.70 2.36 11.21
CA LYS A 50 5.09 2.75 12.49
C LYS A 50 3.73 2.11 12.73
N ASN A 51 2.94 1.94 11.68
CA ASN A 51 1.58 1.39 11.76
C ASN A 51 1.52 -0.10 11.42
N GLU A 52 2.67 -0.77 11.24
CA GLU A 52 2.75 -2.19 10.89
C GLU A 52 1.84 -2.56 9.70
N CYS A 53 1.87 -1.72 8.65
CA CYS A 53 1.02 -1.93 7.49
C CYS A 53 1.79 -2.35 6.23
N ASP A 54 1.11 -3.20 5.44
CA ASP A 54 1.49 -3.43 4.05
C ASP A 54 0.94 -2.29 3.18
N LEU A 55 1.52 -2.09 1.99
CA LEU A 55 1.04 -1.09 1.02
C LEU A 55 0.38 -1.79 -0.16
N LEU A 56 -0.81 -1.34 -0.53
CA LEU A 56 -1.42 -1.62 -1.83
C LEU A 56 -1.23 -0.42 -2.74
N THR A 57 -0.72 -0.65 -3.95
CA THR A 57 -0.48 0.41 -4.93
C THR A 57 -0.53 -0.13 -6.37
N ALA A 58 -0.77 0.75 -7.33
CA ALA A 58 -0.59 0.45 -8.76
C ALA A 58 0.83 0.82 -9.26
N ASP A 59 1.66 1.46 -8.42
CA ASP A 59 3.02 1.85 -8.76
C ASP A 59 4.01 0.73 -8.43
N ASN A 60 4.57 0.11 -9.48
CA ASN A 60 5.59 -0.94 -9.33
C ASN A 60 6.93 -0.42 -8.78
N ARG A 61 7.12 0.90 -8.66
CA ARG A 61 8.32 1.54 -8.10
C ARG A 61 8.14 2.06 -6.69
N ALA A 62 6.98 1.85 -6.05
CA ALA A 62 6.73 2.34 -4.70
C ALA A 62 7.76 1.83 -3.67
N TYR A 63 8.41 0.68 -3.93
CA TYR A 63 9.50 0.14 -3.11
C TYR A 63 10.68 1.11 -2.94
N VAL A 64 10.91 2.02 -3.89
CA VAL A 64 12.02 3.00 -3.82
C VAL A 64 11.92 3.88 -2.58
N HIS A 65 10.69 4.27 -2.19
CA HIS A 65 10.45 5.07 -0.99
C HIS A 65 10.83 4.32 0.30
N PHE A 66 10.68 2.98 0.31
CA PHE A 66 11.07 2.15 1.44
C PHE A 66 12.59 2.04 1.57
N LEU A 67 13.28 1.84 0.44
CA LEU A 67 14.73 1.74 0.42
C LEU A 67 15.40 3.08 0.81
N ALA A 68 14.81 4.22 0.43
CA ALA A 68 15.30 5.54 0.81
C ALA A 68 15.31 5.76 2.33
N GLU A 69 14.33 5.21 3.04
CA GLU A 69 14.15 5.32 4.49
C GLU A 69 14.86 4.21 5.29
N LYS A 70 15.89 3.58 4.72
CA LYS A 70 16.69 2.53 5.35
C LYS A 70 15.91 1.28 5.76
N ILE A 71 14.80 0.99 5.08
CA ILE A 71 14.16 -0.33 5.16
C ILE A 71 14.90 -1.24 4.19
N ASN A 72 15.66 -2.20 4.71
CA ASN A 72 16.62 -2.95 3.92
C ASN A 72 15.98 -3.99 2.99
N THR A 73 14.84 -4.56 3.41
CA THR A 73 14.18 -5.65 2.67
C THR A 73 12.69 -5.39 2.54
N VAL A 74 12.23 -5.31 1.29
CA VAL A 74 10.81 -5.24 0.94
C VAL A 74 10.47 -6.31 -0.09
N GLN A 75 9.30 -6.94 0.09
CA GLN A 75 8.69 -7.82 -0.90
C GLN A 75 7.73 -7.02 -1.74
N ILE A 76 7.77 -7.20 -3.06
CA ILE A 76 6.70 -6.78 -3.96
C ILE A 76 6.12 -8.00 -4.67
N SER A 77 4.80 -8.11 -4.67
CA SER A 77 4.08 -9.17 -5.38
C SER A 77 2.84 -8.58 -6.05
N GLU A 78 2.50 -9.04 -7.24
CA GLU A 78 1.20 -8.77 -7.83
C GLU A 78 0.11 -9.41 -6.95
N LEU A 79 -0.91 -8.62 -6.59
CA LEU A 79 -2.07 -9.11 -5.86
C LEU A 79 -3.15 -9.59 -6.84
N PHE A 80 -3.48 -8.76 -7.83
CA PHE A 80 -4.40 -9.06 -8.92
C PHE A 80 -4.22 -8.05 -10.05
N TYR A 81 -4.81 -8.35 -11.22
CA TYR A 81 -4.87 -7.45 -12.36
C TYR A 81 -6.21 -6.70 -12.41
N ASP A 82 -6.19 -5.37 -12.43
CA ASP A 82 -7.40 -4.55 -12.58
C ASP A 82 -7.74 -4.38 -14.06
N GLU A 83 -8.64 -5.22 -14.55
CA GLU A 83 -9.15 -5.21 -15.93
C GLU A 83 -9.79 -3.87 -16.33
N LYS A 84 -10.39 -3.12 -15.39
CA LYS A 84 -11.05 -1.84 -15.72
C LYS A 84 -10.04 -0.74 -15.99
N ALA A 85 -8.91 -0.77 -15.28
CA ALA A 85 -7.85 0.21 -15.38
C ALA A 85 -6.64 -0.27 -16.19
N ASP A 86 -6.70 -1.50 -16.73
CA ASP A 86 -5.67 -2.16 -17.55
C ASP A 86 -4.27 -2.13 -16.89
N ARG A 87 -4.22 -2.48 -15.59
CA ARG A 87 -2.98 -2.41 -14.81
C ARG A 87 -2.95 -3.39 -13.64
N PRO A 88 -1.77 -3.89 -13.26
CA PRO A 88 -1.61 -4.70 -12.05
C PRO A 88 -1.73 -3.86 -10.78
N ILE A 89 -2.26 -4.49 -9.72
CA ILE A 89 -2.23 -3.97 -8.35
C ILE A 89 -1.20 -4.78 -7.56
N TYR A 90 -0.28 -4.07 -6.92
CA TYR A 90 0.82 -4.64 -6.16
C TYR A 90 0.56 -4.58 -4.66
N LEU A 91 1.06 -5.60 -3.98
CA LEU A 91 1.21 -5.66 -2.54
C LEU A 91 2.69 -5.53 -2.18
N VAL A 92 3.02 -4.51 -1.40
CA VAL A 92 4.37 -4.24 -0.90
C VAL A 92 4.41 -4.53 0.59
N LYS A 93 5.35 -5.37 1.01
CA LYS A 93 5.52 -5.79 2.41
C LYS A 93 6.92 -5.48 2.89
N ILE A 94 7.03 -4.96 4.11
CA ILE A 94 8.30 -4.93 4.85
C ILE A 94 8.52 -6.34 5.45
N ILE A 95 9.71 -6.93 5.21
CA ILE A 95 10.08 -8.29 5.66
C ILE A 95 11.24 -8.27 6.69
N ASP A 96 11.50 -7.10 7.28
CA ASP A 96 12.55 -6.88 8.28
C ASP A 96 12.38 -7.76 9.53
#